data_AF-B4H280-F1
#
_entry.id   AF-B4H280-F1
#
_cell.length_a   1.000
_cell.length_b   1.000
_cell.length_c   1.000
_cell.angle_alpha   90.00
_cell.angle_beta   90.00
_cell.angle_gamma   90.00
#
_symmetry.space_group_name_H-M   'P 1'
#
loop_
_entity.id
_entity.type
_entity.pdbx_description
1 polymer ?
#
loop_
_entity_poly.entity_id
_entity_poly.type
_entity_poly.pdbx_seq_one_letter_code
_entity_poly.pdbx_strand_id
1 'polypeptide(L)'
;MHRLAFGCLLVLGSLLVAASANSSPVIGVLTQEVYTDGLISRHFENKTSYIAASYVKYLEGAGARVVPIWIGRNRSYYEDLMHKINGIGHNRSYYDSLMNQLNGILLARRGRLHR
;
A
#
# COMPACT_ATOMS: atom_id res chain seq x y z
N MET A 1 16.53 34.60 -32.43
CA MET A 1 17.24 34.05 -31.25
C MET A 1 16.38 33.94 -29.98
N HIS A 2 15.17 34.54 -29.90
CA HIS A 2 14.32 34.50 -28.68
C HIS A 2 13.45 33.25 -28.50
N ARG A 3 13.18 32.47 -29.55
CA ARG A 3 12.28 31.29 -29.48
C ARG A 3 12.90 30.09 -28.75
N LEU A 4 14.24 30.02 -28.71
CA LEU A 4 14.99 28.95 -28.03
C LEU A 4 15.07 29.20 -26.51
N ALA A 5 15.12 30.46 -26.07
CA ALA A 5 15.17 30.83 -24.65
C ALA A 5 13.84 30.50 -23.92
N PHE A 6 12.70 30.72 -24.58
CA PHE A 6 11.38 30.39 -24.01
C PHE A 6 11.16 28.89 -23.85
N GLY A 7 11.61 28.07 -24.81
CA GLY A 7 11.54 26.60 -24.70
C GLY A 7 12.41 26.07 -23.56
N CYS A 8 13.61 26.62 -23.39
CA CYS A 8 14.52 26.25 -22.30
C CYS A 8 13.94 26.61 -20.92
N LEU A 9 13.32 27.79 -20.78
CA LEU A 9 12.70 28.23 -19.53
C LEU A 9 11.51 27.34 -19.12
N LEU A 10 10.71 26.87 -20.08
CA LEU A 10 9.61 25.92 -19.82
C LEU A 10 10.12 24.54 -19.40
N VAL A 11 11.20 24.05 -20.02
CA VAL A 11 11.80 22.75 -19.69
C VAL A 11 12.50 22.78 -18.33
N LEU A 12 13.19 23.87 -17.98
CA LEU A 12 13.76 24.06 -16.65
C LEU A 12 12.68 24.19 -15.57
N GLY A 13 11.56 24.88 -15.87
CA GLY A 13 10.44 25.02 -14.94
C GLY A 13 9.76 23.69 -14.62
N SER A 14 9.53 22.82 -15.61
CA SER A 14 8.93 21.49 -15.39
C SER A 14 9.86 20.56 -14.61
N LEU A 15 11.17 20.62 -14.87
CA LEU A 15 12.17 19.82 -14.15
C LEU A 15 12.25 20.23 -12.67
N LEU A 16 12.14 21.53 -12.37
CA LEU A 16 12.12 22.04 -10.99
C LEU A 16 10.87 21.56 -10.21
N VAL A 17 9.70 21.53 -10.87
CA VAL A 17 8.45 21.05 -10.25
C VAL A 17 8.53 19.55 -9.97
N ALA A 18 9.10 18.75 -10.88
CA ALA A 18 9.30 17.33 -10.66
C ALA A 18 10.24 17.02 -9.48
N ALA A 19 11.29 17.82 -9.29
CA ALA A 19 12.23 17.67 -8.16
C ALA A 19 11.60 18.04 -6.79
N SER A 20 10.54 18.83 -6.78
CA SER A 20 9.85 19.28 -5.55
C SER A 20 8.76 18.29 -5.08
N ALA A 21 8.32 17.37 -5.95
CA ALA A 21 7.32 16.36 -5.62
C ALA A 21 7.90 15.22 -4.77
N ASN A 22 8.44 15.56 -3.59
CA ASN A 22 9.00 14.63 -2.61
C ASN A 22 7.91 13.97 -1.74
N SER A 23 6.83 13.48 -2.35
CA SER A 23 5.80 12.72 -1.64
C SER A 23 6.05 11.21 -1.78
N SER A 24 6.89 10.64 -0.91
CA SER A 24 7.01 9.18 -0.81
C SER A 24 5.63 8.58 -0.50
N PRO A 25 5.05 7.77 -1.40
CA PRO A 25 3.72 7.22 -1.20
C PRO A 25 3.71 6.27 0.00
N VAL A 26 2.64 6.31 0.79
CA VAL A 26 2.42 5.40 1.90
C VAL A 26 1.64 4.19 1.39
N ILE A 27 2.29 3.03 1.35
CA ILE A 27 1.70 1.78 0.87
C ILE A 27 1.39 0.89 2.06
N GLY A 28 0.11 0.55 2.22
CA GLY A 28 -0.34 -0.41 3.22
C GLY A 28 -0.07 -1.84 2.74
N VAL A 29 0.55 -2.69 3.57
CA VAL A 29 0.85 -4.09 3.22
C VAL A 29 0.11 -5.03 4.15
N LEU A 30 -0.68 -5.94 3.59
CA LEU A 30 -1.42 -6.92 4.37
C LEU A 30 -0.48 -7.90 5.08
N THR A 31 -0.66 -8.01 6.40
CA THR A 31 0.00 -9.02 7.22
C THR A 31 -0.59 -10.40 6.96
N GLN A 32 0.25 -11.44 7.05
CA GLN A 32 -0.15 -12.84 6.90
C GLN A 32 -0.32 -13.49 8.25
N GLU A 33 -1.29 -14.40 8.39
CA GLU A 33 -1.49 -15.17 9.61
C GLU A 33 -0.29 -16.10 9.90
N VAL A 34 -0.01 -16.29 11.19
CA VAL A 34 1.01 -17.23 11.67
C VAL A 34 0.33 -18.54 12.06
N TYR A 35 0.61 -19.62 11.32
CA TYR A 35 0.09 -20.96 11.62
C TYR A 35 0.84 -21.61 12.76
N THR A 36 0.14 -22.25 13.69
CA THR A 36 0.69 -22.87 14.93
C THR A 36 1.91 -23.77 14.67
N ASP A 37 1.91 -24.57 13.60
CA ASP A 37 3.01 -25.50 13.29
C ASP A 37 4.02 -24.98 12.25
N GLY A 38 3.85 -23.72 11.83
CA GLY A 38 4.65 -23.08 10.79
C GLY A 38 6.03 -22.63 11.24
N LEU A 39 6.92 -22.37 10.28
CA LEU A 39 8.30 -21.91 10.52
C LEU A 39 8.36 -20.64 11.39
N ILE A 40 7.40 -19.73 11.21
CA ILE A 40 7.33 -18.48 11.97
C ILE A 40 7.04 -18.76 13.45
N SER A 41 6.03 -19.59 13.76
CA SER A 41 5.69 -19.95 15.15
C SER A 41 6.82 -20.62 15.90
N ARG A 42 7.68 -21.38 15.20
CA ARG A 42 8.84 -22.05 15.80
C ARG A 42 9.98 -21.10 16.19
N HIS A 43 10.08 -19.95 15.52
CA HIS A 43 11.17 -18.99 15.74
C HIS A 43 10.69 -17.70 16.44
N PHE A 44 9.38 -17.43 16.42
CA PHE A 44 8.78 -16.22 16.96
C PHE A 44 7.54 -16.57 17.76
N GLU A 45 7.72 -16.66 19.08
CA GLU A 45 6.64 -16.95 20.01
C GLU A 45 5.62 -15.80 20.10
N ASN A 46 4.36 -16.16 20.34
CA ASN A 46 3.26 -15.22 20.58
C ASN A 46 3.02 -14.19 19.46
N LYS A 47 3.32 -14.55 18.20
CA LYS A 47 3.01 -13.72 17.02
C LYS A 47 1.80 -14.27 16.29
N THR A 48 0.85 -13.39 15.99
CA THR A 48 -0.39 -13.74 15.28
C THR A 48 -0.32 -13.43 13.79
N SER A 49 0.58 -12.54 13.37
CA SER A 49 0.75 -12.18 11.97
C SER A 49 2.15 -11.66 11.65
N TYR A 50 2.56 -11.71 10.37
CA TYR A 50 3.88 -11.30 9.90
C TYR A 50 3.86 -10.68 8.49
N ILE A 51 4.92 -9.95 8.13
CA ILE A 51 5.21 -9.49 6.77
C ILE A 51 6.65 -9.86 6.44
N ALA A 52 6.89 -10.39 5.24
CA ALA A 52 8.24 -10.69 4.79
C ALA A 52 9.03 -9.39 4.54
N ALA A 53 10.21 -9.28 5.16
CA ALA A 53 11.07 -8.09 5.02
C ALA A 53 11.49 -7.81 3.57
N SER A 54 11.60 -8.84 2.72
CA SER A 54 11.89 -8.67 1.30
C SER A 54 10.84 -7.82 0.58
N TYR A 55 9.57 -7.94 0.96
CA TYR A 55 8.49 -7.15 0.37
C TYR A 55 8.53 -5.69 0.83
N VAL A 56 8.84 -5.46 2.11
CA VAL A 56 9.06 -4.12 2.66
C VAL A 56 10.22 -3.44 1.93
N LYS A 57 11.37 -4.12 1.83
CA LYS A 57 12.55 -3.62 1.12
C LYS A 57 12.31 -3.34 -0.36
N TYR A 58 11.49 -4.17 -1.02
CA TYR A 58 11.12 -3.94 -2.42
C TYR A 58 10.35 -2.62 -2.60
N LEU A 59 9.38 -2.34 -1.73
CA LEU A 59 8.60 -1.10 -1.77
C LEU A 59 9.43 0.12 -1.36
N GLU A 60 10.24 -0.01 -0.30
CA GLU A 60 11.15 1.05 0.15
C GLU A 60 12.20 1.37 -0.92
N GLY A 61 12.74 0.36 -1.60
CA GLY A 61 13.65 0.54 -2.74
C GLY A 61 13.01 1.24 -3.93
N ALA A 62 11.67 1.21 -4.05
CA ALA A 62 10.90 1.98 -5.01
C ALA A 62 10.54 3.39 -4.52
N GLY A 63 11.01 3.81 -3.34
CA GLY A 63 10.77 5.14 -2.77
C GLY A 63 9.46 5.27 -1.97
N ALA A 64 8.80 4.16 -1.65
CA ALA A 64 7.60 4.15 -0.83
C ALA A 64 7.90 4.05 0.67
N ARG A 65 6.96 4.52 1.50
CA ARG A 65 6.88 4.22 2.93
C ARG A 65 5.89 3.09 3.15
N VAL A 66 6.21 2.14 4.00
CA VAL A 66 5.38 0.94 4.20
C VAL A 66 4.68 0.99 5.56
N VAL A 67 3.38 0.69 5.57
CA VAL A 67 2.58 0.55 6.80
C VAL A 67 1.96 -0.86 6.85
N PRO A 68 2.11 -1.61 7.95
CA PRO A 68 1.45 -2.91 8.08
C PRO A 68 -0.07 -2.74 8.24
N ILE A 69 -0.83 -3.53 7.49
CA ILE A 69 -2.28 -3.70 7.65
C ILE A 69 -2.50 -4.99 8.45
N TRP A 70 -2.89 -4.83 9.71
CA TRP A 70 -3.14 -5.95 10.62
C TRP A 70 -4.43 -6.67 10.27
N ILE A 71 -4.41 -8.00 10.30
CA ILE A 71 -5.61 -8.84 10.21
C ILE A 71 -6.39 -8.84 11.54
N GLY A 72 -7.68 -9.20 11.48
CA GLY A 72 -8.51 -9.36 12.68
C GLY A 72 -8.91 -8.04 13.37
N ARG A 73 -8.84 -6.91 12.67
CA ARG A 73 -9.25 -5.61 13.21
C ARG A 73 -10.71 -5.32 12.89
N ASN A 74 -11.30 -4.33 13.56
CA ASN A 74 -12.67 -3.91 13.27
C ASN A 74 -12.74 -3.08 11.97
N ARG A 75 -13.93 -2.95 11.40
CA ARG A 75 -14.19 -2.18 10.18
C ARG A 75 -13.70 -0.73 10.27
N SER A 76 -13.89 -0.05 11.41
CA SER A 76 -13.47 1.35 11.59
C SER A 76 -11.95 1.54 11.44
N TYR A 77 -11.15 0.54 11.85
CA TYR A 77 -9.70 0.56 11.65
C TYR A 77 -9.35 0.55 10.16
N TYR A 78 -9.99 -0.32 9.39
CA TYR A 78 -9.75 -0.39 7.95
C TYR A 78 -10.21 0.89 7.26
N GLU A 79 -11.38 1.43 7.63
CA GLU A 79 -11.85 2.71 7.08
C GLU A 79 -10.87 3.84 7.37
N ASP A 80 -10.44 4.05 8.61
CA ASP A 80 -9.45 5.07 8.97
C ASP A 80 -8.11 4.89 8.24
N LEU A 81 -7.62 3.65 8.16
CA LEU A 81 -6.36 3.35 7.49
C LEU A 81 -6.42 3.63 5.99
N MET A 82 -7.54 3.29 5.33
CA MET A 82 -7.72 3.52 3.90
C MET A 82 -7.74 5.00 3.52
N HIS A 83 -8.12 5.90 4.44
CA HIS A 83 -8.02 7.35 4.21
C HIS A 83 -6.59 7.89 4.35
N LYS A 84 -5.68 7.13 4.98
CA LYS A 84 -4.31 7.56 5.29
C LYS A 84 -3.25 6.99 4.34
N ILE A 85 -3.55 5.91 3.63
CA ILE A 85 -2.61 5.25 2.70
C ILE A 85 -2.93 5.61 1.25
N ASN A 86 -1.89 5.62 0.41
CA ASN A 86 -2.01 5.88 -1.02
C ASN A 86 -2.37 4.62 -1.83
N GLY A 87 -2.12 3.43 -1.30
CA GLY A 87 -2.41 2.17 -1.98
C GLY A 87 -2.19 0.95 -1.10
N ILE A 88 -2.62 -0.22 -1.59
CA ILE A 88 -2.50 -1.51 -0.91
C ILE A 88 -1.55 -2.41 -1.70
N GLY A 89 -0.46 -2.83 -1.06
CA GLY A 89 0.43 -3.89 -1.52
C GLY A 89 -0.08 -5.25 -1.04
N HIS A 90 -0.28 -6.17 -1.98
CA HIS A 90 -0.71 -7.54 -1.70
C HIS A 90 0.35 -8.54 -2.16
N ASN A 91 0.65 -9.53 -1.31
CA ASN A 91 1.46 -10.68 -1.68
C ASN A 91 0.58 -11.71 -2.41
N ARG A 92 0.90 -12.03 -3.67
CA ARG A 92 0.09 -12.80 -4.64
C ARG A 92 -0.49 -14.13 -4.12
N SER A 93 0.07 -14.70 -3.06
CA SER A 93 -0.38 -15.97 -2.47
C SER A 93 -1.79 -15.95 -1.84
N TYR A 94 -2.49 -14.81 -1.77
CA TYR A 94 -3.76 -14.68 -1.03
C TYR A 94 -4.92 -14.01 -1.79
N TYR A 95 -4.96 -14.11 -3.13
CA TYR A 95 -6.06 -13.54 -3.91
C TYR A 95 -7.45 -14.01 -3.42
N ASP A 96 -7.56 -15.27 -2.97
CA ASP A 96 -8.83 -15.87 -2.57
C ASP A 96 -9.35 -15.36 -1.21
N SER A 97 -8.46 -15.19 -0.22
CA SER A 97 -8.84 -14.68 1.11
C SER A 97 -9.12 -13.16 1.08
N LEU A 98 -8.39 -12.43 0.23
CA LEU A 98 -8.58 -11.00 0.02
C LEU A 98 -9.90 -10.71 -0.71
N MET A 99 -10.24 -11.52 -1.73
CA MET A 99 -11.51 -11.35 -2.44
C MET A 99 -12.70 -11.61 -1.51
N ASN A 100 -12.64 -12.61 -0.63
CA ASN A 100 -13.75 -12.83 0.31
C ASN A 100 -13.96 -11.69 1.33
N GLN A 101 -12.89 -11.05 1.82
CA GLN A 101 -13.01 -9.92 2.75
C GLN A 101 -13.28 -8.57 2.05
N LEU A 102 -12.66 -8.32 0.88
CA LEU A 102 -12.84 -7.08 0.13
C LEU A 102 -14.11 -7.05 -0.71
N ASN A 103 -14.65 -8.20 -1.16
CA ASN A 103 -15.94 -8.22 -1.87
C ASN A 103 -17.05 -7.63 -0.99
N GLY A 104 -17.02 -7.83 0.34
CA GLY A 104 -17.97 -7.18 1.26
C GLY A 104 -17.88 -5.64 1.27
N ILE A 105 -16.68 -5.08 1.04
CA ILE A 105 -16.42 -3.62 1.09
C ILE A 105 -16.57 -2.97 -0.30
N LEU A 106 -16.12 -3.65 -1.36
CA LEU A 106 -16.23 -3.18 -2.74
C LEU A 106 -17.66 -3.32 -3.29
N LEU A 107 -18.42 -4.36 -2.90
CA LEU A 107 -19.86 -4.46 -3.21
C LEU A 107 -20.66 -3.35 -2.53
N ALA A 108 -20.25 -2.89 -1.34
CA ALA A 108 -20.87 -1.74 -0.67
C ALA A 108 -20.65 -0.41 -1.43
N ARG A 109 -19.59 -0.28 -2.25
CA ARG A 109 -19.42 0.83 -3.19
C ARG A 109 -20.25 0.66 -4.47
N ARG A 110 -20.39 -0.57 -5.00
CA ARG A 110 -21.14 -0.85 -6.23
C ARG A 110 -22.67 -0.73 -6.03
N GLY A 111 -23.17 -1.07 -4.84
CA GLY A 111 -24.59 -0.93 -4.48
C GLY A 111 -25.05 0.49 -4.12
N ARG A 112 -24.14 1.47 -4.04
CA ARG A 112 -24.46 2.89 -3.75
C ARG A 112 -24.45 3.78 -5.02
N LEU A 113 -24.10 3.22 -6.18
CA LEU A 113 -24.16 3.90 -7.48
C LEU A 113 -25.44 3.56 -8.28
N HIS A 114 -26.28 2.68 -7.74
CA HIS A 114 -27.54 2.23 -8.36
C HIS A 114 -28.77 2.51 -7.48
N ARG A 115 -28.68 3.49 -6.58
CA ARG A 115 -29.84 4.03 -5.87
C ARG A 115 -29.90 5.54 -6.03
#